data_AF-A0A1Y4RNL3-F1
#
_entry.id   AF-A0A1Y4RNL3-F1
#
_cell.length_a   1.000
_cell.length_b   1.000
_cell.length_c   1.000
_cell.angle_alpha   90.00
_cell.angle_beta   90.00
_cell.angle_gamma   90.00
#
_symmetry.space_group_name_H-M   'P 1'
#
loop_
_entity.id
_entity.type
_entity.pdbx_description
1 polymer ?
#
loop_
_entity_poly.entity_id
_entity_poly.type
_entity_poly.pdbx_seq_one_letter_code
_entity_poly.pdbx_strand_id
1 'polypeptide(L)'
;MRNEKEVKVRMNEPNKKMPFAEPKQGSRRVVVMGGSFNPPTLAHLRLMRAAVDALGAEKGIFVPSNHAYVERKMRRQRQEKEVLPEDMRLEMLAAMCKEDSRLAVDTCEYGRDPSAKTFETMETIQEKYPEAELYFVAGGDKLAVIPRWHRKEEFLQRFRLLVTRREGTSPESVIEKQPFLKQHADAFVLLAEPEGIENISSTRVRSLLRAGDERVAEQLHPLVWEILLREGRLNRNADITSFRGAYDFLSNFYATPVEYEGLVYQNAEAAFQAQKCLDRPEREGFCELPANRAKRLGRQVKLRGDWEEIKTELMLEIVRAKFTQNEELAARLLATGDRRLVEGNTWHDVFWGVDQRTGQGENHLGRILMQVRNELKERAAGEK
;
A
#
# COMPACT_ATOMS: atom_id res chain seq x y z
N MET A 1 -3.98 -46.93 25.37
CA MET A 1 -4.77 -46.85 24.12
C MET A 1 -5.48 -45.50 24.06
N ARG A 2 -4.82 -44.50 23.48
CA ARG A 2 -5.41 -43.21 23.08
C ARG A 2 -4.76 -42.82 21.76
N ASN A 3 -5.61 -42.57 20.77
CA ASN A 3 -5.28 -42.29 19.38
C ASN A 3 -4.40 -41.04 19.24
N GLU A 4 -3.16 -41.22 18.81
CA GLU A 4 -2.38 -40.18 18.15
C GLU A 4 -2.93 -40.04 16.72
N LYS A 5 -3.69 -38.97 16.46
CA LYS A 5 -3.98 -38.55 15.09
C LYS A 5 -2.75 -37.83 14.56
N GLU A 6 -1.88 -38.58 13.89
CA GLU A 6 -0.89 -38.04 12.96
C GLU A 6 -1.59 -37.09 11.98
N VAL A 7 -1.30 -35.80 12.12
CA VAL A 7 -1.61 -34.81 11.09
C VAL A 7 -0.65 -35.06 9.94
N LYS A 8 -1.05 -35.90 8.98
CA LYS A 8 -0.37 -36.03 7.70
C LYS A 8 -0.42 -34.68 7.00
N VAL A 9 0.69 -33.94 7.09
CA VAL A 9 1.00 -32.81 6.21
C VAL A 9 0.92 -33.34 4.79
N ARG A 10 -0.12 -32.93 4.05
CA ARG A 10 -0.19 -33.15 2.61
C ARG A 10 0.96 -32.36 2.00
N MET A 11 2.04 -33.05 1.68
CA MET A 11 3.03 -32.53 0.74
C MET A 11 2.27 -32.23 -0.55
N ASN A 12 2.24 -30.95 -0.93
CA ASN A 12 1.66 -30.52 -2.19
C ASN A 12 2.34 -31.29 -3.32
N GLU A 13 1.54 -32.09 -4.04
CA GLU A 13 1.97 -32.81 -5.23
C GLU A 13 2.56 -31.82 -6.26
N PRO A 14 3.75 -32.11 -6.83
CA PRO A 14 4.19 -31.43 -8.03
C PRO A 14 3.39 -31.98 -9.22
N ASN A 15 3.15 -31.13 -10.24
CA ASN A 15 2.50 -31.47 -11.51
C ASN A 15 0.97 -31.69 -11.51
N LYS A 16 0.23 -30.59 -11.68
CA LYS A 16 -0.86 -30.56 -12.68
C LYS A 16 -0.38 -29.77 -13.89
N LYS A 17 -0.27 -30.50 -15.02
CA LYS A 17 0.28 -30.08 -16.31
C LYS A 17 -0.15 -28.66 -16.70
N MET A 18 0.86 -27.82 -16.95
CA MET A 18 0.71 -26.54 -17.64
C MET A 18 -0.01 -26.76 -18.99
N PRO A 19 -1.05 -25.99 -19.33
CA PRO A 19 -1.66 -26.05 -20.66
C PRO A 19 -0.86 -25.27 -21.72
N PHE A 20 0.34 -24.77 -21.39
CA PHE A 20 1.07 -23.82 -22.23
C PHE A 20 2.03 -24.55 -23.16
N ALA A 21 2.13 -24.07 -24.40
CA ALA A 21 3.14 -24.54 -25.35
C ALA A 21 4.51 -24.48 -24.69
N GLU A 22 5.23 -25.60 -24.67
CA GLU A 22 6.60 -25.59 -24.19
C GLU A 22 7.39 -24.58 -25.02
N PRO A 23 8.18 -23.71 -24.37
CA PRO A 23 8.90 -22.68 -25.09
C PRO A 23 9.84 -23.36 -26.09
N LYS A 24 9.93 -22.80 -27.31
CA LYS A 24 10.73 -23.40 -28.38
C LYS A 24 12.16 -23.65 -27.87
N GLN A 25 12.60 -24.90 -27.94
CA GLN A 25 13.90 -25.30 -27.41
C GLN A 25 15.01 -24.52 -28.12
N GLY A 26 15.80 -23.76 -27.36
CA GLY A 26 16.93 -22.97 -27.88
C GLY A 26 16.65 -21.50 -28.25
N SER A 27 15.42 -20.98 -28.12
CA SER A 27 15.16 -19.54 -28.35
C SER A 27 15.68 -18.67 -27.20
N ARG A 28 16.30 -17.53 -27.54
CA ARG A 28 16.60 -16.47 -26.56
C ARG A 28 15.29 -15.88 -26.06
N ARG A 29 15.21 -15.55 -24.77
CA ARG A 29 13.99 -15.02 -24.16
C ARG A 29 14.30 -13.71 -23.47
N VAL A 30 13.45 -12.72 -23.70
CA VAL A 30 13.55 -11.39 -23.08
C VAL A 30 12.24 -11.06 -22.40
N VAL A 31 12.31 -10.64 -21.14
CA VAL A 31 11.16 -10.21 -20.36
C VAL A 31 11.10 -8.68 -20.38
N VAL A 32 9.93 -8.11 -20.64
CA VAL A 32 9.72 -6.66 -20.72
C VAL A 32 8.65 -6.25 -19.71
N MET A 33 8.94 -5.23 -18.91
CA MET A 33 7.99 -4.63 -17.97
C MET A 33 7.84 -3.14 -18.24
N GLY A 34 6.73 -2.76 -18.85
CA GLY A 34 6.35 -1.37 -19.06
C GLY A 34 5.61 -0.78 -17.85
N GLY A 35 5.94 0.45 -17.46
CA GLY A 35 5.30 1.07 -16.30
C GLY A 35 5.63 2.54 -16.09
N SER A 36 4.82 3.21 -15.27
CA SER A 36 5.08 4.60 -14.89
C SER A 36 6.30 4.73 -13.97
N PHE A 37 6.55 3.71 -13.13
CA PHE A 37 7.62 3.67 -12.12
C PHE A 37 7.74 4.98 -11.34
N ASN A 38 6.63 5.38 -10.69
CA ASN A 38 6.50 6.69 -10.05
C ASN A 38 6.26 6.56 -8.52
N PRO A 39 7.25 6.13 -7.72
CA PRO A 39 8.57 5.56 -8.09
C PRO A 39 8.50 4.06 -8.41
N PRO A 40 9.57 3.42 -8.93
CA PRO A 40 9.66 1.96 -8.91
C PRO A 40 9.75 1.43 -7.47
N THR A 41 9.44 0.16 -7.26
CA THR A 41 9.33 -0.46 -5.92
C THR A 41 9.94 -1.86 -5.91
N LEU A 42 10.15 -2.44 -4.72
CA LEU A 42 10.61 -3.82 -4.59
C LEU A 42 9.69 -4.83 -5.28
N ALA A 43 8.39 -4.57 -5.35
CA ALA A 43 7.46 -5.42 -6.09
C ALA A 43 7.83 -5.53 -7.57
N HIS A 44 8.24 -4.43 -8.20
CA HIS A 44 8.68 -4.44 -9.60
C HIS A 44 9.97 -5.25 -9.78
N LEU A 45 10.95 -5.09 -8.87
CA LEU A 45 12.22 -5.83 -8.92
C LEU A 45 12.01 -7.33 -8.76
N ARG A 46 11.29 -7.73 -7.71
CA ARG A 46 11.05 -9.15 -7.39
C ARG A 46 10.23 -9.83 -8.48
N LEU A 47 9.22 -9.14 -9.02
CA LEU A 47 8.45 -9.67 -10.14
C LEU A 47 9.30 -9.84 -11.40
N MET A 48 10.15 -8.86 -11.74
CA MET A 48 11.04 -8.98 -12.89
C MET A 48 12.03 -10.14 -12.73
N ARG A 49 12.67 -10.26 -11.56
CA ARG A 49 13.60 -11.37 -11.26
C ARG A 49 12.90 -12.73 -11.34
N ALA A 50 11.74 -12.87 -10.71
CA ALA A 50 10.95 -14.11 -10.78
C ALA A 50 10.56 -14.47 -12.23
N ALA A 51 10.19 -13.49 -13.05
CA ALA A 51 9.87 -13.72 -14.45
C ALA A 51 11.10 -14.14 -15.28
N VAL A 52 12.24 -13.48 -15.07
CA VAL A 52 13.52 -13.82 -15.71
C VAL A 52 13.95 -15.24 -15.32
N ASP A 53 13.88 -15.58 -14.04
CA ASP A 53 14.28 -16.89 -13.53
C ASP A 53 13.35 -18.00 -14.03
N ALA A 54 12.02 -17.82 -13.92
CA ALA A 54 11.03 -18.81 -14.34
C ALA A 54 11.09 -19.13 -15.84
N LEU A 55 11.44 -18.13 -16.65
CA LEU A 55 11.59 -18.29 -18.10
C LEU A 55 13.01 -18.67 -18.52
N GLY A 56 14.00 -18.65 -17.63
CA GLY A 56 15.41 -18.75 -18.03
C GLY A 56 15.79 -17.67 -19.05
N ALA A 57 15.26 -16.46 -18.88
CA ALA A 57 15.45 -15.36 -19.82
C ALA A 57 16.87 -14.79 -19.73
N GLU A 58 17.42 -14.37 -20.88
CA GLU A 58 18.74 -13.75 -20.92
C GLU A 58 18.70 -12.31 -20.38
N LYS A 59 17.57 -11.63 -20.57
CA LYS A 59 17.36 -10.24 -20.16
C LYS A 59 15.97 -9.98 -19.60
N GLY A 60 15.94 -9.13 -18.58
CA GLY A 60 14.75 -8.43 -18.10
C GLY A 60 14.90 -6.93 -18.33
N ILE A 61 13.94 -6.32 -19.02
CA ILE A 61 14.02 -4.92 -19.45
C ILE A 61 12.85 -4.13 -18.84
N PHE A 62 13.17 -3.15 -18.00
CA PHE A 62 12.21 -2.15 -17.57
C PHE A 62 12.07 -1.07 -18.64
N VAL A 63 10.84 -0.74 -19.01
CA VAL A 63 10.55 0.33 -19.97
C VAL A 63 9.72 1.41 -19.28
N PRO A 64 10.35 2.49 -18.79
CA PRO A 64 9.62 3.57 -18.14
C PRO A 64 8.81 4.37 -19.16
N SER A 65 7.52 4.58 -18.84
CA SER A 65 6.65 5.39 -19.69
C SER A 65 7.08 6.85 -19.74
N ASN A 66 6.78 7.53 -20.85
CA ASN A 66 7.10 8.95 -21.00
C ASN A 66 6.37 9.86 -20.01
N HIS A 67 6.93 11.04 -19.81
CA HIS A 67 6.47 12.03 -18.84
C HIS A 67 5.00 12.42 -19.06
N ALA A 68 4.62 12.76 -20.29
CA ALA A 68 3.27 13.19 -20.63
C ALA A 68 2.21 12.12 -20.32
N TYR A 69 2.52 10.84 -20.54
CA TYR A 69 1.65 9.73 -20.11
C TYR A 69 1.50 9.70 -18.59
N VAL A 70 2.61 9.80 -17.84
CA VAL A 70 2.63 9.77 -16.38
C VAL A 70 1.84 10.95 -15.82
N GLU A 71 2.09 12.18 -16.28
CA GLU A 71 1.35 13.38 -15.87
C GLU A 71 -0.16 13.22 -16.09
N ARG A 72 -0.58 12.80 -17.28
CA ARG A 72 -2.00 12.59 -17.60
C ARG A 72 -2.63 11.54 -16.68
N LYS A 73 -1.92 10.46 -16.39
CA LYS A 73 -2.37 9.39 -15.48
C LYS A 73 -2.50 9.92 -14.05
N MET A 74 -1.49 10.64 -13.56
CA MET A 74 -1.45 11.17 -12.19
C MET A 74 -2.49 12.27 -11.98
N ARG A 75 -2.75 13.12 -12.99
CA ARG A 75 -3.83 14.12 -12.95
C ARG A 75 -5.22 13.49 -12.80
N ARG A 76 -5.49 12.37 -13.50
CA ARG A 76 -6.75 11.62 -13.33
C ARG A 76 -6.92 11.07 -11.91
N GLN A 77 -5.82 10.90 -11.18
CA GLN A 77 -5.79 10.44 -9.79
C GLN A 77 -5.69 11.59 -8.78
N ARG A 78 -5.69 12.86 -9.23
CA ARG A 78 -5.47 14.06 -8.40
C ARG A 78 -4.13 14.03 -7.64
N GLN A 79 -3.08 13.56 -8.31
CA GLN A 79 -1.73 13.41 -7.78
C GLN A 79 -0.67 14.03 -8.70
N GLU A 80 -1.03 15.04 -9.49
CA GLU A 80 -0.13 15.73 -10.43
C GLU A 80 1.12 16.31 -9.77
N LYS A 81 1.05 16.71 -8.49
CA LYS A 81 2.20 17.21 -7.72
C LYS A 81 3.21 16.12 -7.31
N GLU A 82 2.89 14.85 -7.53
CA GLU A 82 3.74 13.71 -7.17
C GLU A 82 4.38 13.04 -8.41
N VAL A 83 4.30 13.66 -9.58
CA VAL A 83 4.96 13.18 -10.79
C VAL A 83 6.47 13.34 -10.62
N LEU A 84 7.21 12.25 -10.77
CA LEU A 84 8.67 12.25 -10.76
C LEU A 84 9.20 12.55 -12.17
N PRO A 85 10.24 13.39 -12.29
CA PRO A 85 10.98 13.62 -13.52
C PRO A 85 11.47 12.33 -14.20
N GLU A 86 11.66 12.34 -15.52
CA GLU A 86 12.08 11.14 -16.27
C GLU A 86 13.47 10.65 -15.87
N ASP A 87 14.43 11.57 -15.76
CA ASP A 87 15.79 11.32 -15.29
C ASP A 87 15.81 10.66 -13.90
N MET A 88 14.98 11.14 -12.97
CA MET A 88 14.87 10.55 -11.63
C MET A 88 14.30 9.12 -11.68
N ARG A 89 13.28 8.87 -12.51
CA ARG A 89 12.71 7.52 -12.72
C ARG A 89 13.71 6.57 -13.35
N LEU A 90 14.48 7.05 -14.32
CA LEU A 90 15.56 6.31 -14.95
C LEU A 90 16.67 5.96 -13.95
N GLU A 91 17.13 6.93 -13.15
CA GLU A 91 18.16 6.72 -12.12
C GLU A 91 17.72 5.65 -11.11
N MET A 92 16.48 5.72 -10.61
CA MET A 92 15.94 4.73 -9.67
C MET A 92 15.86 3.33 -10.28
N LEU A 93 15.45 3.20 -11.55
CA LEU A 93 15.40 1.91 -12.23
C LEU A 93 16.81 1.35 -12.51
N ALA A 94 17.75 2.20 -12.94
CA ALA A 94 19.14 1.82 -13.14
C ALA A 94 19.78 1.33 -11.84
N ALA A 95 19.46 1.99 -10.72
CA ALA A 95 19.90 1.58 -9.39
C ALA A 95 19.39 0.17 -9.01
N MET A 96 18.15 -0.18 -9.36
CA MET A 96 17.60 -1.52 -9.12
C MET A 96 18.23 -2.61 -10.00
N CYS A 97 18.78 -2.24 -11.16
CA CYS A 97 19.44 -3.17 -12.07
C CYS A 97 20.91 -3.43 -11.71
N LYS A 98 21.50 -2.61 -10.83
CA LYS A 98 22.95 -2.59 -10.56
C LYS A 98 23.52 -3.95 -10.11
N GLU A 99 22.74 -4.73 -9.37
CA GLU A 99 23.18 -6.00 -8.77
C GLU A 99 22.87 -7.23 -9.63
N ASP A 100 22.07 -7.11 -10.68
CA ASP A 100 21.72 -8.23 -11.56
C ASP A 100 21.99 -7.85 -13.01
N SER A 101 23.08 -8.38 -13.58
CA SER A 101 23.53 -8.07 -14.94
C SER A 101 22.54 -8.51 -16.01
N ARG A 102 21.53 -9.32 -15.69
CA ARG A 102 20.44 -9.67 -16.62
C ARG A 102 19.38 -8.58 -16.69
N LEU A 103 19.36 -7.64 -15.75
CA LEU A 103 18.39 -6.55 -15.74
C LEU A 103 18.92 -5.30 -16.45
N ALA A 104 18.05 -4.60 -17.15
CA ALA A 104 18.37 -3.37 -17.85
C ALA A 104 17.15 -2.43 -17.89
N VAL A 105 17.40 -1.18 -18.27
CA VAL A 105 16.38 -0.16 -18.51
C VAL A 105 16.47 0.30 -19.95
N ASP A 106 15.35 0.40 -20.64
CA ASP A 106 15.28 0.91 -22.00
C ASP A 106 14.32 2.10 -22.07
N THR A 107 14.83 3.26 -22.48
CA THR A 107 14.08 4.51 -22.52
C THR A 107 13.40 4.74 -23.87
N CYS A 108 13.09 3.69 -24.64
CA CYS A 108 12.47 3.82 -25.97
C CYS A 108 11.11 4.55 -25.98
N GLU A 109 10.45 4.68 -24.83
CA GLU A 109 9.24 5.50 -24.71
C GLU A 109 9.53 7.00 -24.51
N TYR A 110 10.73 7.40 -24.05
CA TYR A 110 11.06 8.81 -23.78
C TYR A 110 11.15 9.60 -25.09
N GLY A 111 10.53 10.78 -25.10
CA GLY A 111 10.41 11.60 -26.31
C GLY A 111 9.47 11.03 -27.39
N ARG A 112 8.87 9.84 -27.19
CA ARG A 112 7.90 9.26 -28.11
C ARG A 112 6.54 9.92 -27.96
N ASP A 113 5.75 9.91 -29.04
CA ASP A 113 4.36 10.33 -29.01
C ASP A 113 3.60 9.61 -27.88
N PRO A 114 2.94 10.32 -26.94
CA PRO A 114 2.10 9.74 -25.88
C PRO A 114 0.91 8.90 -26.38
N SER A 115 0.63 8.91 -27.68
CA SER A 115 -0.33 8.04 -28.35
C SER A 115 0.16 6.60 -28.47
N ALA A 116 1.48 6.37 -28.55
CA ALA A 116 2.09 5.05 -28.64
C ALA A 116 1.63 4.14 -27.50
N LYS A 117 1.44 2.85 -27.80
CA LYS A 117 0.93 1.84 -26.88
C LYS A 117 2.00 0.76 -26.65
N THR A 118 1.60 -0.22 -25.85
CA THR A 118 2.45 -1.37 -25.52
C THR A 118 2.93 -2.10 -26.77
N PHE A 119 2.12 -2.18 -27.84
CA PHE A 119 2.50 -2.87 -29.07
C PHE A 119 3.74 -2.23 -29.71
N GLU A 120 3.71 -0.91 -29.94
CA GLU A 120 4.82 -0.19 -30.56
C GLU A 120 6.08 -0.21 -29.69
N THR A 121 5.90 -0.31 -28.37
CA THR A 121 7.00 -0.48 -27.41
C THR A 121 7.65 -1.85 -27.57
N MET A 122 6.85 -2.92 -27.63
CA MET A 122 7.36 -4.27 -27.83
C MET A 122 8.02 -4.44 -29.19
N GLU A 123 7.52 -3.80 -30.25
CA GLU A 123 8.19 -3.78 -31.56
C GLU A 123 9.59 -3.16 -31.48
N THR A 124 9.74 -2.01 -30.83
CA THR A 124 11.04 -1.36 -30.67
C THR A 124 12.02 -2.22 -29.85
N ILE A 125 11.53 -3.00 -28.88
CA ILE A 125 12.36 -3.98 -28.19
C ILE A 125 12.71 -5.16 -29.10
N GLN A 126 11.77 -5.66 -29.91
CA GLN A 126 12.02 -6.74 -30.86
C GLN A 126 13.11 -6.37 -31.89
N GLU A 127 13.15 -5.12 -32.35
CA GLU A 127 14.22 -4.63 -33.24
C GLU A 127 15.61 -4.76 -32.62
N LYS A 128 15.72 -4.59 -31.30
CA LYS A 128 16.98 -4.74 -30.55
C LYS A 128 17.33 -6.20 -30.25
N TYR A 129 16.32 -7.08 -30.23
CA TYR A 129 16.45 -8.51 -29.99
C TYR A 129 15.69 -9.34 -31.04
N PRO A 130 16.10 -9.33 -32.33
CA PRO A 130 15.29 -9.84 -33.44
C PRO A 130 14.88 -11.32 -33.31
N GLU A 131 15.78 -12.15 -32.77
CA GLU A 131 15.58 -13.60 -32.63
C GLU A 131 14.99 -14.01 -31.26
N ALA A 132 14.71 -13.04 -30.38
CA ALA A 132 14.23 -13.34 -29.04
C ALA A 132 12.70 -13.48 -29.01
N GLU A 133 12.21 -14.44 -28.23
CA GLU A 133 10.82 -14.49 -27.81
C GLU A 133 10.61 -13.47 -26.68
N LEU A 134 9.72 -12.50 -26.93
CA LEU A 134 9.45 -11.43 -25.96
C LEU A 134 8.24 -11.74 -25.10
N TYR A 135 8.41 -11.56 -23.79
CA TYR A 135 7.37 -11.74 -22.78
C TYR A 135 7.07 -10.42 -22.11
N PHE A 136 5.86 -9.89 -22.28
CA PHE A 136 5.42 -8.68 -21.59
C PHE A 136 4.78 -9.03 -20.25
N VAL A 137 5.30 -8.47 -19.17
CA VAL A 137 4.78 -8.68 -17.81
C VAL A 137 3.53 -7.83 -17.57
N ALA A 138 2.45 -8.49 -17.19
CA ALA A 138 1.17 -7.88 -16.85
C ALA A 138 0.64 -8.42 -15.51
N GLY A 139 0.10 -7.52 -14.67
CA GLY A 139 -0.68 -7.96 -13.51
C GLY A 139 -1.97 -8.65 -13.95
N GLY A 140 -2.47 -9.59 -13.16
CA GLY A 140 -3.73 -10.31 -13.44
C GLY A 140 -4.93 -9.38 -13.65
N ASP A 141 -4.92 -8.19 -13.04
CA ASP A 141 -5.93 -7.16 -13.24
C ASP A 141 -6.01 -6.65 -14.69
N LYS A 142 -4.95 -6.80 -15.48
CA LYS A 142 -4.93 -6.37 -16.89
C LYS A 142 -5.69 -7.33 -17.83
N LEU A 143 -5.97 -8.57 -17.43
CA LEU A 143 -6.70 -9.53 -18.26
C LEU A 143 -8.05 -8.99 -18.74
N ALA A 144 -8.78 -8.29 -17.88
CA ALA A 144 -10.08 -7.72 -18.23
C ALA A 144 -10.01 -6.59 -19.28
N VAL A 145 -8.85 -5.94 -19.45
CA VAL A 145 -8.68 -4.81 -20.37
C VAL A 145 -7.92 -5.17 -21.65
N ILE A 146 -7.21 -6.31 -21.70
CA ILE A 146 -6.51 -6.79 -22.90
C ILE A 146 -7.40 -6.86 -24.14
N PRO A 147 -8.69 -7.30 -24.07
CA PRO A 147 -9.58 -7.27 -25.23
C PRO A 147 -9.86 -5.87 -25.81
N ARG A 148 -9.45 -4.81 -25.11
CA ARG A 148 -9.57 -3.40 -25.54
C ARG A 148 -8.23 -2.79 -25.96
N TRP A 149 -7.14 -3.56 -25.96
CA TRP A 149 -5.83 -3.05 -26.38
C TRP A 149 -5.80 -2.74 -27.87
N HIS A 150 -5.01 -1.73 -28.21
CA HIS A 150 -4.66 -1.43 -29.60
C HIS A 150 -3.84 -2.61 -30.17
N ARG A 151 -4.18 -3.05 -31.38
CA ARG A 151 -3.52 -4.17 -32.10
C ARG A 151 -3.38 -5.43 -31.24
N LYS A 152 -4.40 -5.73 -30.43
CA LYS A 152 -4.41 -6.87 -29.48
C LYS A 152 -4.22 -8.22 -30.16
N GLU A 153 -4.80 -8.46 -31.34
CA GLU A 153 -4.63 -9.70 -32.09
C GLU A 153 -3.17 -9.87 -32.52
N GLU A 154 -2.60 -8.84 -33.14
CA GLU A 154 -1.20 -8.84 -33.59
C GLU A 154 -0.23 -8.95 -32.41
N PHE A 155 -0.56 -8.31 -31.27
CA PHE A 155 0.20 -8.42 -30.04
C PHE A 155 0.31 -9.87 -29.59
N LEU A 156 -0.82 -10.58 -29.51
CA LEU A 156 -0.87 -11.97 -29.03
C LEU A 156 -0.30 -12.98 -30.05
N GLN A 157 -0.24 -12.61 -31.33
CA GLN A 157 0.43 -13.41 -32.36
C GLN A 157 1.96 -13.31 -32.29
N ARG A 158 2.49 -12.14 -31.88
CA ARG A 158 3.94 -11.85 -31.91
C ARG A 158 4.62 -11.96 -30.56
N PHE A 159 3.91 -11.65 -29.49
CA PHE A 159 4.47 -11.53 -28.14
C PHE A 159 3.70 -12.40 -27.16
N ARG A 160 4.38 -12.80 -26.09
CA ARG A 160 3.77 -13.54 -24.98
C ARG A 160 3.40 -12.59 -23.86
N LEU A 161 2.33 -12.89 -23.14
CA LEU A 161 1.92 -12.19 -21.93
C LEU A 161 2.21 -13.02 -20.70
N LEU A 162 3.12 -12.55 -19.87
CA LEU A 162 3.37 -13.14 -18.56
C LEU A 162 2.43 -12.52 -17.53
N VAL A 163 1.54 -13.32 -16.95
CA VAL A 163 0.49 -12.88 -16.05
C VAL A 163 0.70 -13.44 -14.66
N THR A 164 0.73 -12.56 -13.66
CA THR A 164 0.91 -12.94 -12.25
C THR A 164 -0.37 -13.47 -11.62
N ARG A 165 -0.27 -14.60 -10.91
CA ARG A 165 -1.34 -15.13 -10.05
C ARG A 165 -1.34 -14.44 -8.70
N ARG A 166 -2.19 -13.43 -8.50
CA ARG A 166 -2.37 -12.80 -7.19
C ARG A 166 -3.29 -13.63 -6.31
N GLU A 167 -3.05 -13.60 -5.00
CA GLU A 167 -3.93 -14.25 -4.02
C GLU A 167 -5.39 -13.79 -4.21
N GLY A 168 -6.33 -14.74 -4.22
CA GLY A 168 -7.75 -14.47 -4.49
C GLY A 168 -8.13 -14.23 -5.96
N THR A 169 -7.17 -14.25 -6.90
CA THR A 169 -7.46 -14.19 -8.34
C THR A 169 -7.20 -15.53 -9.03
N SER A 170 -8.00 -15.86 -10.04
CA SER A 170 -7.75 -16.99 -10.95
C SER A 170 -7.66 -16.48 -12.38
N PRO A 171 -6.45 -16.06 -12.83
CA PRO A 171 -6.17 -15.72 -14.22
C PRO A 171 -6.69 -16.77 -15.21
N GLU A 172 -6.54 -18.05 -14.87
CA GLU A 172 -7.03 -19.19 -15.66
C GLU A 172 -8.53 -19.08 -15.92
N SER A 173 -9.32 -18.86 -14.86
CA SER A 173 -10.76 -18.74 -14.99
C SER A 173 -11.16 -17.53 -15.83
N VAL A 174 -10.42 -16.43 -15.74
CA VAL A 174 -10.69 -15.23 -16.55
C VAL A 174 -10.39 -15.49 -18.02
N ILE A 175 -9.26 -16.14 -18.33
CA ILE A 175 -8.88 -16.53 -19.69
C ILE A 175 -9.91 -17.48 -20.28
N GLU A 176 -10.35 -18.49 -19.51
CA GLU A 176 -11.31 -19.48 -19.99
C GLU A 176 -12.71 -18.90 -20.24
N LYS A 177 -13.17 -17.98 -19.38
CA LYS A 177 -14.52 -17.39 -19.49
C LYS A 177 -14.62 -16.30 -20.56
N GLN A 178 -13.50 -15.68 -20.96
CA GLN A 178 -13.49 -14.60 -21.94
C GLN A 178 -13.15 -15.18 -23.33
N PRO A 179 -14.05 -15.10 -24.34
CA PRO A 179 -13.86 -15.79 -25.62
C PRO A 179 -12.59 -15.42 -26.40
N PHE A 180 -12.23 -14.14 -26.43
CA PHE A 180 -11.02 -13.64 -27.08
C PHE A 180 -9.75 -14.13 -26.38
N LEU A 181 -9.71 -14.10 -25.04
CA LEU A 181 -8.55 -14.61 -24.28
C LEU A 181 -8.43 -16.13 -24.44
N LYS A 182 -9.55 -16.86 -24.40
CA LYS A 182 -9.58 -18.31 -24.61
C LYS A 182 -9.05 -18.70 -26.00
N GLN A 183 -9.44 -17.95 -27.03
CA GLN A 183 -8.95 -18.16 -28.40
C GLN A 183 -7.44 -17.99 -28.52
N HIS A 184 -6.84 -17.13 -27.71
CA HIS A 184 -5.41 -16.83 -27.70
C HIS A 184 -4.69 -17.37 -26.44
N ALA A 185 -5.21 -18.45 -25.84
CA ALA A 185 -4.71 -18.96 -24.56
C ALA A 185 -3.22 -19.35 -24.61
N ASP A 186 -2.69 -19.71 -25.78
CA ASP A 186 -1.29 -20.05 -26.02
C ASP A 186 -0.34 -18.84 -25.90
N ALA A 187 -0.86 -17.62 -25.98
CA ALA A 187 -0.07 -16.40 -25.80
C ALA A 187 0.18 -16.05 -24.33
N PHE A 188 -0.51 -16.71 -23.38
CA PHE A 188 -0.42 -16.40 -21.95
C PHE A 188 0.52 -17.37 -21.23
N VAL A 189 1.36 -16.83 -20.35
CA VAL A 189 2.21 -17.59 -19.43
C VAL A 189 1.87 -17.16 -18.01
N LEU A 190 1.60 -18.11 -17.13
CA LEU A 190 1.22 -17.80 -15.75
C LEU A 190 2.43 -17.93 -14.82
N LEU A 191 2.68 -16.86 -14.07
CA LEU A 191 3.73 -16.81 -13.07
C LEU A 191 3.09 -16.79 -11.68
N ALA A 192 3.60 -17.62 -10.77
CA ALA A 192 3.24 -17.50 -9.35
C ALA A 192 3.71 -16.14 -8.83
N GLU A 193 2.89 -15.46 -8.02
CA GLU A 193 3.31 -14.22 -7.39
C GLU A 193 4.52 -14.50 -6.47
N PRO A 194 5.63 -13.75 -6.61
CA PRO A 194 6.78 -13.94 -5.75
C PRO A 194 6.46 -13.45 -4.33
N GLU A 195 7.01 -14.14 -3.32
CA GLU A 195 6.77 -13.80 -1.91
C GLU A 195 7.25 -12.39 -1.54
N GLY A 196 6.54 -11.77 -0.60
CA GLY A 196 6.95 -10.51 0.02
C GLY A 196 6.69 -9.29 -0.86
N ILE A 197 5.91 -9.40 -1.94
CA ILE A 197 5.44 -8.24 -2.70
C ILE A 197 4.04 -7.78 -2.28
N GLU A 198 3.45 -8.45 -1.29
CA GLU A 198 2.10 -8.17 -0.79
C GLU A 198 2.05 -6.75 -0.24
N ASN A 199 1.01 -6.00 -0.60
CA ASN A 199 0.80 -4.62 -0.18
C ASN A 199 1.87 -3.60 -0.63
N ILE A 200 2.83 -3.95 -1.50
CA ILE A 200 3.82 -3.00 -2.04
C ILE A 200 3.31 -2.39 -3.34
N SER A 201 3.20 -1.06 -3.40
CA SER A 201 2.82 -0.35 -4.64
C SER A 201 3.37 1.06 -4.69
N SER A 202 3.58 1.62 -5.90
CA SER A 202 4.01 3.02 -6.05
C SER A 202 3.03 4.00 -5.40
N THR A 203 1.73 3.70 -5.43
CA THR A 203 0.71 4.54 -4.76
C THR A 203 0.88 4.54 -3.25
N ARG A 204 1.16 3.37 -2.65
CA ARG A 204 1.45 3.29 -1.21
C ARG A 204 2.74 4.01 -0.87
N VAL A 205 3.81 3.84 -1.66
CA VAL A 205 5.07 4.57 -1.47
C VAL A 205 4.84 6.09 -1.46
N ARG A 206 4.12 6.64 -2.45
CA ARG A 206 3.80 8.08 -2.48
C ARG A 206 3.00 8.52 -1.25
N SER A 207 2.03 7.69 -0.81
CA SER A 207 1.28 7.96 0.42
C SER A 207 2.17 8.02 1.66
N LEU A 208 3.16 7.14 1.78
CA LEU A 208 4.09 7.12 2.91
C LEU A 208 5.06 8.30 2.87
N LEU A 209 5.60 8.62 1.69
CA LEU A 209 6.46 9.81 1.49
C LEU A 209 5.74 11.09 1.91
N ARG A 210 4.46 11.22 1.50
CA ARG A 210 3.62 12.37 1.86
C ARG A 210 3.37 12.45 3.37
N ALA A 211 3.25 11.30 4.03
CA ALA A 211 3.01 11.20 5.47
C ALA A 211 4.29 11.27 6.32
N GLY A 212 5.47 11.42 5.70
CA GLY A 212 6.76 11.37 6.40
C GLY A 212 7.00 10.04 7.13
N ASP A 213 6.45 8.94 6.62
CA ASP A 213 6.53 7.62 7.25
C ASP A 213 7.77 6.86 6.74
N GLU A 214 8.71 6.58 7.65
CA GLU A 214 9.99 5.96 7.34
C GLU A 214 9.87 4.50 6.87
N ARG A 215 8.72 3.84 7.11
CA ARG A 215 8.42 2.50 6.57
C ARG A 215 8.34 2.48 5.05
N VAL A 216 8.38 3.65 4.39
CA VAL A 216 8.60 3.73 2.95
C VAL A 216 9.89 3.03 2.52
N ALA A 217 10.93 3.05 3.36
CA ALA A 217 12.22 2.41 3.08
C ALA A 217 12.05 0.88 2.88
N GLU A 218 11.13 0.25 3.61
CA GLU A 218 10.83 -1.18 3.51
C GLU A 218 10.21 -1.60 2.16
N GLN A 219 9.67 -0.64 1.40
CA GLN A 219 9.03 -0.89 0.09
C GLN A 219 9.95 -0.65 -1.11
N LEU A 220 11.16 -0.16 -0.86
CA LEU A 220 12.06 0.35 -1.87
C LEU A 220 13.40 -0.38 -1.84
N HIS A 221 14.06 -0.40 -2.98
CA HIS A 221 15.47 -0.77 -3.03
C HIS A 221 16.31 0.26 -2.26
N PRO A 222 17.36 -0.11 -1.51
CA PRO A 222 18.14 0.83 -0.70
C PRO A 222 18.64 2.04 -1.49
N LEU A 223 19.19 1.83 -2.69
CA LEU A 223 19.64 2.92 -3.55
C LEU A 223 18.49 3.82 -4.07
N VAL A 224 17.29 3.27 -4.26
CA VAL A 224 16.11 4.08 -4.63
C VAL A 224 15.67 4.95 -3.46
N TRP A 225 15.77 4.42 -2.24
CA TRP A 225 15.52 5.17 -1.03
C TRP A 225 16.50 6.33 -0.86
N GLU A 226 17.80 6.08 -1.08
CA GLU A 226 18.84 7.11 -1.05
C GLU A 226 18.58 8.24 -2.06
N ILE A 227 18.19 7.90 -3.29
CA ILE A 227 17.82 8.90 -4.31
C ILE A 227 16.66 9.75 -3.82
N LEU A 228 15.58 9.14 -3.31
CA LEU A 228 14.42 9.90 -2.82
C LEU A 228 14.77 10.83 -1.64
N LEU A 229 15.67 10.40 -0.75
CA LEU A 229 16.16 11.24 0.34
C LEU A 229 17.00 12.41 -0.17
N ARG A 230 17.95 12.14 -1.08
CA ARG A 230 18.80 13.16 -1.71
C ARG A 230 17.97 14.23 -2.42
N GLU A 231 16.88 13.82 -3.06
CA GLU A 231 15.95 14.68 -3.80
C GLU A 231 14.86 15.33 -2.91
N GLY A 232 14.98 15.21 -1.58
CA GLY A 232 14.07 15.85 -0.62
C GLY A 232 12.62 15.36 -0.69
N ARG A 233 12.38 14.13 -1.15
CA ARG A 233 11.02 13.60 -1.38
C ARG A 233 10.31 13.12 -0.13
N LEU A 234 11.02 12.97 0.99
CA LEU A 234 10.41 12.66 2.28
C LEU A 234 10.04 13.97 2.99
N ASN A 235 8.75 14.26 3.12
CA ASN A 235 8.31 15.42 3.87
C ASN A 235 8.28 15.11 5.37
N ARG A 236 9.41 15.33 6.05
CA ARG A 236 9.54 15.12 7.50
C ARG A 236 8.69 16.10 8.34
N ASN A 237 8.25 17.21 7.74
CA ASN A 237 7.44 18.24 8.40
C ASN A 237 5.96 18.20 8.00
N ALA A 238 5.51 17.16 7.28
CA ALA A 238 4.12 17.03 6.90
C ALA A 238 3.22 16.77 8.12
N ASP A 239 2.06 17.42 8.14
CA ASP A 239 0.98 17.11 9.06
C ASP A 239 0.58 15.63 8.94
N ILE A 240 0.33 14.96 10.07
CA ILE A 240 -0.30 13.64 10.11
C ILE A 240 -1.80 13.87 10.00
N THR A 241 -2.37 13.64 8.82
CA THR A 241 -3.76 14.03 8.49
C THR A 241 -4.80 12.91 8.60
N SER A 242 -4.41 11.72 9.03
CA SER A 242 -5.34 10.64 9.35
C SER A 242 -4.72 9.65 10.32
N PHE A 243 -5.52 9.12 11.25
CA PHE A 243 -5.08 8.14 12.25
C PHE A 243 -5.37 6.72 11.77
N ARG A 244 -4.66 6.32 10.71
CA ARG A 244 -4.75 4.99 10.08
C ARG A 244 -3.35 4.52 9.69
N GLY A 245 -3.19 3.22 9.42
CA GLY A 245 -1.93 2.67 8.94
C GLY A 245 -0.83 2.81 10.00
N ALA A 246 0.19 3.64 9.77
CA ALA A 246 1.27 3.90 10.76
C ALA A 246 0.77 4.56 12.04
N TYR A 247 -0.27 5.38 11.86
CA TYR A 247 -0.75 6.32 12.85
C TYR A 247 -2.09 5.87 13.43
N ASP A 248 -2.47 4.62 13.22
CA ASP A 248 -3.68 4.02 13.80
C ASP A 248 -3.68 4.09 15.33
N PHE A 249 -2.52 3.99 15.95
CA PHE A 249 -2.31 4.14 17.39
C PHE A 249 -2.74 5.51 17.95
N LEU A 250 -2.86 6.54 17.11
CA LEU A 250 -3.40 7.84 17.53
C LEU A 250 -4.93 7.83 17.66
N SER A 251 -5.62 6.85 17.08
CA SER A 251 -7.08 6.74 17.12
C SER A 251 -7.59 6.20 18.47
N ASN A 252 -8.77 6.66 18.90
CA ASN A 252 -9.48 6.07 20.04
C ASN A 252 -10.00 4.65 19.77
N PHE A 253 -10.08 4.26 18.48
CA PHE A 253 -10.42 2.89 18.08
C PHE A 253 -9.26 1.90 18.22
N TYR A 254 -8.03 2.38 18.47
CA TYR A 254 -6.89 1.50 18.66
C TYR A 254 -7.08 0.63 19.91
N ALA A 255 -6.93 -0.68 19.75
CA ALA A 255 -7.09 -1.64 20.83
C ALA A 255 -5.88 -1.61 21.76
N THR A 256 -6.06 -0.99 22.92
CA THR A 256 -5.09 -0.99 24.02
C THR A 256 -5.88 -0.83 25.32
N PRO A 257 -5.55 -1.60 26.37
CA PRO A 257 -6.13 -1.39 27.69
C PRO A 257 -5.91 0.06 28.15
N VAL A 258 -6.95 0.66 28.72
CA VAL A 258 -6.92 1.99 29.35
C VAL A 258 -7.66 1.89 30.68
N GLU A 259 -6.96 2.11 31.78
CA GLU A 259 -7.58 2.24 33.10
C GLU A 259 -8.06 3.68 33.30
N TYR A 260 -9.34 3.84 33.64
CA TYR A 260 -9.94 5.14 33.88
C TYR A 260 -11.06 5.03 34.93
N GLU A 261 -11.02 5.87 35.96
CA GLU A 261 -11.94 5.85 37.12
C GLU A 261 -12.09 4.45 37.76
N GLY A 262 -10.99 3.69 37.84
CA GLY A 262 -10.97 2.36 38.46
C GLY A 262 -11.62 1.25 37.64
N LEU A 263 -11.85 1.47 36.34
CA LEU A 263 -12.29 0.47 35.38
C LEU A 263 -11.28 0.36 34.24
N VAL A 264 -11.08 -0.85 33.70
CA VAL A 264 -10.18 -1.11 32.57
C VAL A 264 -11.00 -1.33 31.31
N TYR A 265 -10.74 -0.54 30.28
CA TYR A 265 -11.41 -0.62 28.99
C TYR A 265 -10.44 -1.13 27.93
N GLN A 266 -10.90 -1.95 26.98
CA GLN A 266 -10.04 -2.47 25.89
C GLN A 266 -9.61 -1.42 24.85
N ASN A 267 -10.11 -0.19 24.95
CA ASN A 267 -9.80 0.94 24.07
C ASN A 267 -10.33 2.26 24.65
N ALA A 268 -9.77 3.38 24.21
CA ALA A 268 -10.17 4.73 24.64
C ALA A 268 -11.60 5.10 24.23
N GLU A 269 -12.10 4.61 23.08
CA GLU A 269 -13.50 4.84 22.66
C GLU A 269 -14.49 4.23 23.65
N ALA A 270 -14.22 3.03 24.17
CA ALA A 270 -15.07 2.38 25.16
C ALA A 270 -15.07 3.12 26.49
N ALA A 271 -13.91 3.55 26.97
CA ALA A 271 -13.81 4.42 28.15
C ALA A 271 -14.64 5.70 27.96
N PHE A 272 -14.51 6.36 26.80
CA PHE A 272 -15.20 7.62 26.51
C PHE A 272 -16.73 7.46 26.42
N GLN A 273 -17.21 6.41 25.75
CA GLN A 273 -18.64 6.16 25.62
C GLN A 273 -19.29 5.75 26.96
N ALA A 274 -18.55 5.07 27.84
CA ALA A 274 -19.00 4.73 29.17
C ALA A 274 -19.32 5.97 30.01
N GLN A 275 -18.55 7.05 29.85
CA GLN A 275 -18.72 8.29 30.63
C GLN A 275 -20.00 9.07 30.36
N LYS A 276 -20.78 8.65 29.37
CA LYS A 276 -22.15 9.13 29.16
C LYS A 276 -23.11 8.67 30.24
N CYS A 277 -22.79 7.54 30.89
CA CYS A 277 -23.59 6.91 31.94
C CYS A 277 -23.14 7.42 33.31
N LEU A 278 -24.09 7.67 34.21
CA LEU A 278 -23.77 8.09 35.60
C LEU A 278 -23.52 6.88 36.51
N ASP A 279 -24.19 5.76 36.24
CA ASP A 279 -24.15 4.58 37.10
C ASP A 279 -22.98 3.66 36.73
N ARG A 280 -22.20 3.26 37.75
CA ARG A 280 -21.04 2.39 37.57
C ARG A 280 -21.36 1.06 36.87
N PRO A 281 -22.46 0.34 37.18
CA PRO A 281 -22.81 -0.89 36.47
C PRO A 281 -23.04 -0.69 34.96
N GLU A 282 -23.57 0.47 34.54
CA GLU A 282 -23.72 0.79 33.12
C GLU A 282 -22.36 1.00 32.45
N ARG A 283 -21.40 1.64 33.15
CA ARG A 283 -20.03 1.84 32.68
C ARG A 283 -19.27 0.52 32.53
N GLU A 284 -19.44 -0.41 33.47
CA GLU A 284 -18.85 -1.76 33.41
C GLU A 284 -19.23 -2.51 32.13
N GLY A 285 -20.45 -2.28 31.62
CA GLY A 285 -20.92 -2.83 30.35
C GLY A 285 -20.09 -2.45 29.11
N PHE A 286 -19.21 -1.45 29.21
CA PHE A 286 -18.33 -1.02 28.13
C PHE A 286 -16.92 -1.63 28.19
N CYS A 287 -16.48 -2.19 29.33
CA CYS A 287 -15.09 -2.57 29.57
C CYS A 287 -14.54 -3.50 28.49
N GLU A 288 -15.31 -4.54 28.13
CA GLU A 288 -14.95 -5.57 27.15
C GLU A 288 -15.39 -5.27 25.72
N LEU A 289 -15.95 -4.08 25.45
CA LEU A 289 -16.49 -3.77 24.13
C LEU A 289 -15.39 -3.34 23.15
N PRO A 290 -15.38 -3.90 21.92
CA PRO A 290 -14.61 -3.30 20.85
C PRO A 290 -15.19 -1.92 20.54
N ALA A 291 -14.31 -0.98 20.19
CA ALA A 291 -14.63 0.43 20.01
C ALA A 291 -15.85 0.71 19.11
N ASN A 292 -16.06 -0.07 18.04
CA ASN A 292 -17.23 0.06 17.16
C ASN A 292 -18.55 -0.27 17.87
N ARG A 293 -18.57 -1.30 18.72
CA ARG A 293 -19.74 -1.68 19.53
C ARG A 293 -19.96 -0.69 20.66
N ALA A 294 -18.90 -0.24 21.31
CA ALA A 294 -18.97 0.81 22.33
C ALA A 294 -19.59 2.10 21.77
N LYS A 295 -19.11 2.59 20.61
CA LYS A 295 -19.68 3.78 19.95
C LYS A 295 -21.16 3.62 19.60
N ARG A 296 -21.57 2.42 19.19
CA ARG A 296 -22.97 2.13 18.89
C ARG A 296 -23.83 2.12 20.16
N LEU A 297 -23.37 1.44 21.21
CA LEU A 297 -24.08 1.36 22.49
C LEU A 297 -24.18 2.74 23.16
N GLY A 298 -23.09 3.51 23.19
CA GLY A 298 -23.07 4.86 23.77
C GLY A 298 -23.93 5.89 23.04
N ARG A 299 -24.49 5.58 21.86
CA ARG A 299 -25.54 6.39 21.22
C ARG A 299 -26.94 6.09 21.74
N GLN A 300 -27.11 5.00 22.49
CA GLN A 300 -28.40 4.48 22.96
C GLN A 300 -28.57 4.65 24.49
N VAL A 301 -27.49 4.90 25.22
CA VAL A 301 -27.53 5.10 26.67
C VAL A 301 -28.21 6.42 27.05
N LYS A 302 -28.68 6.49 28.30
CA LYS A 302 -29.19 7.74 28.86
C LYS A 302 -28.02 8.70 29.07
N LEU A 303 -27.97 9.74 28.25
CA LEU A 303 -26.92 10.75 28.31
C LEU A 303 -27.04 11.59 29.59
N ARG A 304 -25.93 11.75 30.31
CA ARG A 304 -25.81 12.74 31.38
C ARG A 304 -26.10 14.16 30.89
N GLY A 305 -26.65 14.99 31.78
CA GLY A 305 -27.18 16.32 31.42
C GLY A 305 -26.12 17.37 31.07
N ASP A 306 -24.89 17.18 31.53
CA ASP A 306 -23.73 18.07 31.40
C ASP A 306 -22.73 17.59 30.32
N TRP A 307 -23.17 16.72 29.41
CA TRP A 307 -22.28 16.04 28.46
C TRP A 307 -21.55 17.00 27.53
N GLU A 308 -22.23 18.03 27.03
CA GLU A 308 -21.65 18.95 26.05
C GLU A 308 -20.55 19.82 26.67
N GLU A 309 -20.66 20.13 27.96
CA GLU A 309 -19.67 20.90 28.71
C GLU A 309 -18.40 20.10 29.01
N ILE A 310 -18.52 18.81 29.33
CA ILE A 310 -17.40 18.02 29.88
C ILE A 310 -16.72 17.08 28.87
N LYS A 311 -17.37 16.76 27.74
CA LYS A 311 -16.90 15.70 26.83
C LYS A 311 -15.46 15.89 26.36
N THR A 312 -15.02 17.13 26.17
CA THR A 312 -13.64 17.43 25.72
C THR A 312 -12.63 17.18 26.83
N GLU A 313 -12.97 17.52 28.07
CA GLU A 313 -12.11 17.29 29.25
C GLU A 313 -11.99 15.78 29.52
N LEU A 314 -13.11 15.05 29.53
CA LEU A 314 -13.09 13.59 29.66
C LEU A 314 -12.25 12.92 28.56
N MET A 315 -12.34 13.40 27.31
CA MET A 315 -11.52 12.89 26.22
C MET A 315 -10.03 13.15 26.48
N LEU A 316 -9.67 14.35 26.94
CA LEU A 316 -8.28 14.67 27.28
C LEU A 316 -7.75 13.73 28.36
N GLU A 317 -8.50 13.50 29.44
CA GLU A 317 -8.08 12.62 30.52
C GLU A 317 -7.91 11.17 30.07
N ILE A 318 -8.83 10.65 29.25
CA ILE A 318 -8.75 9.29 28.71
C ILE A 318 -7.59 9.14 27.73
N VAL A 319 -7.37 10.12 26.83
CA VAL A 319 -6.24 10.09 25.91
C VAL A 319 -4.92 10.21 26.68
N ARG A 320 -4.86 11.07 27.71
CA ARG A 320 -3.71 11.15 28.61
C ARG A 320 -3.45 9.81 29.28
N ALA A 321 -4.47 9.18 29.88
CA ALA A 321 -4.37 7.86 30.49
C ALA A 321 -3.81 6.82 29.52
N LYS A 322 -4.35 6.74 28.30
CA LYS A 322 -3.87 5.82 27.25
C LYS A 322 -2.36 5.95 26.99
N PHE A 323 -1.86 7.17 26.86
CA PHE A 323 -0.45 7.40 26.54
C PHE A 323 0.46 7.38 27.77
N THR A 324 -0.01 7.72 28.97
CA THR A 324 0.82 7.62 30.18
C THR A 324 0.89 6.21 30.74
N GLN A 325 -0.07 5.34 30.42
CA GLN A 325 -0.09 3.94 30.86
C GLN A 325 0.62 2.99 29.87
N ASN A 326 1.06 3.48 28.70
CA ASN A 326 1.69 2.66 27.67
C ASN A 326 2.94 3.36 27.10
N GLU A 327 4.12 2.91 27.55
CA GLU A 327 5.42 3.48 27.18
C GLU A 327 5.71 3.42 25.68
N GLU A 328 5.33 2.33 25.00
CA GLU A 328 5.52 2.19 23.56
C GLU A 328 4.70 3.23 22.80
N LEU A 329 3.43 3.40 23.17
CA LEU A 329 2.56 4.39 22.55
C LEU A 329 3.02 5.82 22.86
N ALA A 330 3.51 6.08 24.07
CA ALA A 330 4.11 7.36 24.45
C ALA A 330 5.31 7.69 23.55
N ALA A 331 6.23 6.73 23.38
CA ALA A 331 7.41 6.89 22.51
C ALA A 331 6.99 7.16 21.05
N ARG A 332 5.99 6.44 20.54
CA ARG A 332 5.44 6.65 19.20
C ARG A 332 4.76 8.02 19.04
N LEU A 333 4.08 8.52 20.08
CA LEU A 333 3.49 9.86 20.08
C LEU A 333 4.59 10.94 20.11
N LEU A 334 5.63 10.78 20.91
CA LEU A 334 6.78 11.68 20.93
C LEU A 334 7.52 11.71 19.58
N ALA A 335 7.68 10.54 18.94
CA ALA A 335 8.26 10.42 17.60
C ALA A 335 7.44 11.11 16.49
N THR A 336 6.22 11.59 16.79
CA THR A 336 5.53 12.49 15.86
C THR A 336 6.18 13.86 15.76
N GLY A 337 7.09 14.22 16.67
CA GLY A 337 7.86 15.46 16.63
C GLY A 337 6.98 16.69 16.83
N ASP A 338 7.14 17.68 15.95
CA ASP A 338 6.33 18.90 15.94
C ASP A 338 5.26 18.89 14.85
N ARG A 339 5.07 17.75 14.17
CA ARG A 339 4.04 17.59 13.14
C ARG A 339 2.66 17.86 13.73
N ARG A 340 1.82 18.57 12.99
CA ARG A 340 0.41 18.74 13.38
C ARG A 340 -0.31 17.41 13.26
N LEU A 341 -1.14 17.08 14.24
CA LEU A 341 -1.97 15.87 14.24
C LEU A 341 -3.40 16.25 13.90
N VAL A 342 -3.95 15.64 12.83
CA VAL A 342 -5.30 15.92 12.33
C VAL A 342 -6.07 14.61 12.14
N GLU A 343 -7.22 14.49 12.79
CA GLU A 343 -8.15 13.37 12.62
C GLU A 343 -8.98 13.57 11.33
N GLY A 344 -8.40 13.27 10.17
CA GLY A 344 -9.12 13.31 8.90
C GLY A 344 -10.18 12.21 8.78
N ASN A 345 -11.41 12.58 8.43
CA ASN A 345 -12.53 11.66 8.23
C ASN A 345 -13.34 11.93 6.95
N THR A 346 -14.26 11.03 6.61
CA THR A 346 -15.12 11.14 5.40
C THR A 346 -16.61 11.01 5.73
N TRP A 347 -17.00 11.20 7.00
CA TRP A 347 -18.36 11.00 7.50
C TRP A 347 -18.89 12.25 8.22
N HIS A 348 -18.33 13.41 7.88
CA HIS A 348 -18.77 14.73 8.37
C HIS A 348 -18.68 14.90 9.89
N ASP A 349 -17.71 14.24 10.55
CA ASP A 349 -17.38 14.58 11.94
C ASP A 349 -16.48 15.82 11.95
N VAL A 350 -17.10 16.98 12.16
CA VAL A 350 -16.43 18.28 12.17
C VAL A 350 -16.04 18.72 13.59
N PHE A 351 -16.38 17.96 14.63
CA PHE A 351 -16.04 18.30 16.00
C PHE A 351 -14.70 17.65 16.38
N TRP A 352 -14.63 16.32 16.36
CA TRP A 352 -13.42 15.60 16.76
C TRP A 352 -12.32 15.68 15.71
N GLY A 353 -12.72 15.69 14.44
CA GLY A 353 -11.81 15.66 13.30
C GLY A 353 -12.08 16.74 12.25
N VAL A 354 -11.54 16.50 11.06
CA VAL A 354 -11.72 17.33 9.86
C VAL A 354 -12.30 16.46 8.75
N ASP A 355 -13.42 16.89 8.18
CA ASP A 355 -14.00 16.25 7.02
C ASP A 355 -13.13 16.51 5.78
N GLN A 356 -12.53 15.47 5.24
CA GLN A 356 -11.63 15.52 4.10
C GLN A 356 -12.33 15.91 2.79
N ARG A 357 -13.67 15.85 2.73
CA ARG A 357 -14.44 16.27 1.54
C ARG A 357 -14.60 17.79 1.49
N THR A 358 -14.84 18.41 2.63
CA THR A 358 -15.14 19.85 2.75
C THR A 358 -13.94 20.65 3.25
N GLY A 359 -12.97 20.00 3.90
CA GLY A 359 -11.86 20.65 4.60
C GLY A 359 -12.27 21.28 5.95
N GLN A 360 -13.52 21.11 6.38
CA GLN A 360 -14.05 21.73 7.60
C GLN A 360 -13.92 20.80 8.80
N GLY A 361 -13.60 21.38 9.96
CA GLY A 361 -13.64 20.69 11.24
C GLY A 361 -12.70 21.30 12.28
N GLU A 362 -13.07 21.15 13.54
CA GLU A 362 -12.38 21.72 14.69
C GLU A 362 -11.16 20.89 15.09
N ASN A 363 -11.11 19.60 14.77
CA ASN A 363 -9.97 18.73 15.08
C ASN A 363 -9.64 18.64 16.58
N HIS A 364 -10.65 18.55 17.46
CA HIS A 364 -10.43 18.46 18.91
C HIS A 364 -9.55 17.26 19.31
N LEU A 365 -9.70 16.09 18.68
CA LEU A 365 -8.86 14.93 19.02
C LEU A 365 -7.39 15.18 18.68
N GLY A 366 -7.13 15.77 17.51
CA GLY A 366 -5.77 16.15 17.12
C GLY A 366 -5.12 17.15 18.07
N ARG A 367 -5.88 18.15 18.56
CA ARG A 367 -5.41 19.12 19.55
C ARG A 367 -5.08 18.45 20.89
N ILE A 368 -5.96 17.57 21.38
CA ILE A 368 -5.74 16.80 22.61
C ILE A 368 -4.46 15.96 22.50
N LEU A 369 -4.25 15.25 21.39
CA LEU A 369 -3.03 14.46 21.18
C LEU A 369 -1.76 15.32 21.20
N MET A 370 -1.81 16.51 20.59
CA MET A 370 -0.68 17.45 20.61
C MET A 370 -0.43 18.03 22.00
N GLN A 371 -1.49 18.26 22.78
CA GLN A 371 -1.37 18.66 24.18
C GLN A 371 -0.72 17.56 25.02
N VAL A 372 -1.24 16.32 24.96
CA VAL A 372 -0.65 15.17 25.68
C VAL A 372 0.80 14.93 25.25
N ARG A 373 1.13 15.09 23.96
CA ARG A 373 2.52 15.03 23.47
C ARG A 373 3.41 16.07 24.15
N ASN A 374 2.93 17.30 24.35
CA ASN A 374 3.70 18.35 25.02
C ASN A 374 3.87 18.06 26.51
N GLU A 375 2.82 17.61 27.19
CA GLU A 375 2.88 17.18 28.60
C GLU A 375 3.93 16.06 28.79
N LEU A 376 4.02 15.10 27.87
CA LEU A 376 5.03 14.05 27.88
C LEU A 376 6.46 14.59 27.64
N LYS A 377 6.62 15.57 26.73
CA LYS A 377 7.92 16.22 26.48
C LYS A 377 8.42 16.93 27.74
N GLU A 378 7.54 17.65 28.44
CA GLU A 378 7.87 18.39 29.66
C GLU A 378 8.30 17.45 30.79
N ARG A 379 7.60 16.32 30.99
CA ARG A 379 7.98 15.29 31.96
C ARG A 379 9.37 14.72 31.66
N ALA A 380 9.61 14.33 30.40
CA ALA A 380 10.91 13.78 29.98
C ALA A 380 12.07 14.80 30.06
N ALA A 381 11.78 16.10 30.04
CA ALA A 381 12.78 17.15 30.21
C ALA A 381 13.06 17.47 31.69
N GLY A 382 12.08 17.31 32.57
CA GLY A 382 12.24 17.51 34.02
C GLY A 382 12.89 16.33 34.77
N GLU A 383 12.98 15.17 34.12
CA GLU A 383 13.66 13.96 34.63
C GLU A 383 15.14 13.87 34.21
N LYS A 384 15.62 14.78 33.35
CA LYS A 384 17.03 14.91 32.93
C LYS A 384 17.75 16.00 33.70
#